data_AF-A0A536M601-F1
#
_entry.id   AF-A0A536M601-F1
#
_cell.length_a   1.000
_cell.length_b   1.000
_cell.length_c   1.000
_cell.angle_alpha   90.00
_cell.angle_beta   90.00
_cell.angle_gamma   90.00
#
_symmetry.space_group_name_H-M   'P 1'
#
loop_
_entity.id
_entity.type
_entity.pdbx_description
1 polymer ?
#
loop_
_entity_poly.entity_id
_entity_poly.type
_entity_poly.pdbx_seq_one_letter_code
_entity_poly.pdbx_strand_id
1 'polypeptide(L)' 'MAPAIVVSGLVKNFGTTRALNGLDLRVETGEVYGFLGPNGAGKT' A
#
# COMPACT_ATOMS: atom_id res chain seq x y z
N MET A 1 19.66 -7.48 -6.97
CA MET A 1 18.96 -6.32 -7.56
C MET A 1 18.26 -5.56 -6.46
N ALA A 2 18.09 -4.24 -6.59
CA ALA A 2 17.31 -3.45 -5.64
C ALA A 2 15.82 -3.48 -6.05
N PRO A 3 14.88 -3.50 -5.08
CA PRO A 3 13.46 -3.42 -5.37
C PRO A 3 13.12 -2.09 -6.02
N ALA A 4 12.13 -2.09 -6.93
CA ALA A 4 11.66 -0.88 -7.60
C ALA A 4 10.80 -0.01 -6.68
N ILE A 5 10.04 -0.63 -5.77
CA ILE A 5 9.19 0.06 -4.78
C ILE A 5 9.42 -0.56 -3.41
N VAL A 6 9.61 0.28 -2.40
CA VAL A 6 9.63 -0.10 -0.98
C VAL A 6 8.76 0.87 -0.20
N VAL A 7 7.81 0.34 0.54
CA VAL A 7 6.95 1.05 1.49
C VAL A 7 7.09 0.37 2.84
N SER A 8 7.21 1.15 3.90
CA SER A 8 7.28 0.63 5.25
C SER A 8 6.38 1.43 6.18
N GLY A 9 5.50 0.74 6.90
CA GLY A 9 4.63 1.30 7.93
C GLY A 9 3.70 2.43 7.43
N LEU A 10 3.27 2.42 6.17
CA LEU A 10 2.48 3.51 5.63
C LEU A 10 1.11 3.59 6.31
N VAL A 11 0.85 4.74 6.93
CA VAL A 11 -0.42 5.09 7.56
C VAL A 11 -1.04 6.26 6.79
N LYS A 12 -2.35 6.16 6.52
CA LYS A 12 -3.11 7.25 5.91
C LYS A 12 -4.43 7.44 6.64
N ASN A 13 -4.66 8.66 7.10
CA ASN A 13 -5.93 9.06 7.71
C ASN A 13 -6.65 10.07 6.80
N PHE A 14 -7.97 9.96 6.76
CA PHE A 14 -8.88 10.96 6.21
C PHE A 14 -9.82 11.40 7.34
N GLY A 15 -9.54 12.57 7.93
CA GLY A 15 -10.18 12.98 9.18
C GLY A 15 -9.95 11.95 10.28
N THR A 16 -11.04 11.43 10.84
CA THR A 16 -11.01 10.39 11.88
C THR A 16 -10.85 8.97 11.32
N THR A 17 -11.00 8.78 10.01
CA THR A 17 -10.94 7.46 9.38
C THR A 17 -9.50 7.08 9.06
N ARG A 18 -9.03 5.96 9.60
CA ARG A 18 -7.74 5.36 9.21
C ARG A 18 -7.92 4.48 7.97
N ALA A 19 -7.57 5.01 6.80
CA ALA A 19 -7.69 4.31 5.51
C ALA A 19 -6.54 3.33 5.25
N LEU A 20 -5.32 3.65 5.69
CA LEU A 20 -4.21 2.70 5.72
C LEU A 20 -3.63 2.65 7.12
N ASN A 21 -3.29 1.46 7.60
CA ASN A 21 -2.81 1.23 8.96
C ASN A 21 -1.53 0.39 8.97
N GLY A 22 -0.41 0.98 8.54
CA GLY A 22 0.89 0.33 8.58
C GLY A 22 1.10 -0.63 7.41
N LEU A 23 0.89 -0.15 6.18
CA LEU A 23 1.16 -0.94 4.98
C LEU A 23 2.67 -1.06 4.73
N ASP A 24 3.14 -2.30 4.69
CA ASP A 24 4.45 -2.68 4.17
C ASP A 24 4.30 -3.27 2.77
N LEU A 25 5.06 -2.77 1.80
CA LEU A 25 5.04 -3.23 0.42
C LEU A 25 6.45 -3.26 -0.15
N ARG A 26 6.77 -4.34 -0.88
CA ARG A 26 7.99 -4.45 -1.66
C ARG A 26 7.64 -4.97 -3.03
N VAL A 27 8.04 -4.25 -4.08
CA VAL A 27 7.81 -4.64 -5.47
C VAL A 27 9.16 -4.68 -6.19
N GLU A 28 9.48 -5.83 -6.77
CA GLU A 28 10.72 -6.03 -7.53
C GLU A 28 10.61 -5.44 -8.95
N THR A 29 11.76 -5.17 -9.57
CA THR A 29 11.79 -4.66 -10.95
C THR A 29 11.17 -5.67 -11.92
N GLY A 30 10.15 -5.23 -12.66
CA GLY A 30 9.41 -6.07 -13.62
C GLY A 30 8.23 -6.84 -13.02
N GLU A 31 7.98 -6.69 -11.72
CA GLU A 31 6.83 -7.29 -11.04
C GLU A 31 5.54 -6.48 -11.29
N VAL A 32 4.43 -7.18 -11.49
CA VAL A 32 3.10 -6.58 -11.57
C VAL A 32 2.38 -6.82 -10.25
N TYR A 33 2.04 -5.75 -9.55
CA TYR A 33 1.36 -5.79 -8.26
C TYR A 33 -0.02 -5.13 -8.34
N GLY A 34 -1.02 -5.69 -7.63
CA GLY A 34 -2.37 -5.14 -7.59
C GLY A 34 -3.04 -5.34 -6.23
N PHE A 35 -3.82 -4.35 -5.80
CA PHE A 35 -4.63 -4.43 -4.58
C PHE A 35 -6.04 -4.93 -4.89
N LEU A 36 -6.50 -5.95 -4.16
CA LEU A 36 -7.86 -6.48 -4.24
C LEU A 36 -8.58 -6.33 -2.90
N GLY A 37 -9.82 -5.86 -2.94
CA GLY A 37 -10.65 -5.69 -1.74
C GLY A 37 -11.88 -4.83 -1.99
N PRO A 38 -12.81 -4.75 -1.03
CA PRO A 38 -14.05 -3.99 -1.16
C PRO A 38 -13.80 -2.47 -1.28
N ASN A 39 -14.84 -1.71 -1.66
CA ASN A 39 -14.79 -0.25 -1.66
C ASN A 39 -14.48 0.29 -0.26
N GLY A 40 -13.64 1.33 -0.19
CA GLY A 40 -13.19 1.90 1.08
C GLY A 40 -12.00 1.18 1.73
N ALA A 41 -11.48 0.09 1.17
CA ALA A 41 -10.33 -0.64 1.72
C ALA A 41 -8.96 0.09 1.59
N GLY A 42 -8.92 1.35 1.14
CA GLY A 42 -7.68 2.12 1.02
C GLY A 42 -6.83 1.81 -0.22
N LYS A 43 -7.43 1.27 -1.29
CA LYS A 43 -6.73 0.92 -2.55
C LYS A 43 -6.42 2.12 -3.46
N THR A 44 -7.02 3.28 -3.19
CA THR A 44 -6.90 4.55 -3.93
C THR A 44 -6.66 5.65 -2.92
#